data_AF-A0A7W8DZR7-F1
#
_entry.id   AF-A0A7W8DZR7-F1
#
_cell.length_a   1.000
_cell.length_b   1.000
_cell.length_c   1.000
_cell.angle_alpha   90.00
_cell.angle_beta   90.00
_cell.angle_gamma   90.00
#
_symmetry.space_group_name_H-M   'P 1'
#
loop_
_entity.id
_entity.type
_entity.pdbx_description
1 polymer ?
#
loop_
_entity_poly.entity_id
_entity_poly.type
_entity_poly.pdbx_seq_one_letter_code
_entity_poly.pdbx_strand_id
1 'polypeptide(L)'
;MKPLKLIGLAFGASLALSTTALAQDITVAVAGPMTGSESAFGRQLQNGAEQAVVDLNAAGGVLGKKLALQVGDDGCDPKQARSVAEKIAGSKIPFVAGHFCSSSSIPASEAYAEGNVLQITPGSTNPLFTERKLWNVLRVCGRDDQQGLVAADYIVKNYKGKNVAILNDKTTYGKGLADETKKALNKAGFTEAMFESYNKGDKDFNSIVSRLKRENIDLVFVGGYHQEAGLILRQMRDQGLKTVLMAGDAMNDKEFASITGPLAEGTLFTFGPDPRNKPTAKAIVEKFKAKNIDPEGYTLYTYAAFQIWSEAAKKAGTTDPKKVMDAIKAGEWDTVLGKLSFDAKGDIKLIDYVVYKWDAKGNYAEIEPAK
;
A
#
# COMPACT_ATOMS: atom_id res chain seq x y z
N MET A 1 8.26 -73.24 -54.12
CA MET A 1 7.31 -72.13 -53.91
C MET A 1 7.10 -71.93 -52.41
N LYS A 2 7.23 -70.67 -51.95
CA LYS A 2 7.12 -70.10 -50.59
C LYS A 2 8.21 -70.47 -49.57
N PRO A 3 8.83 -69.43 -48.98
CA PRO A 3 8.70 -69.29 -47.53
C PRO A 3 8.44 -67.85 -47.05
N LEU A 4 7.57 -67.76 -46.04
CA LEU A 4 7.79 -67.05 -44.76
C LEU A 4 8.50 -65.69 -44.79
N LYS A 5 7.73 -64.57 -44.76
CA LYS A 5 8.14 -63.29 -44.16
C LYS A 5 6.93 -62.51 -43.66
N LEU A 6 6.58 -62.71 -42.38
CA LEU A 6 5.81 -61.75 -41.60
C LEU A 6 6.28 -61.89 -40.16
N ILE A 7 7.16 -60.99 -39.74
CA ILE A 7 7.40 -60.51 -38.37
C ILE A 7 8.50 -59.46 -38.53
N GLY A 8 8.21 -58.22 -38.12
CA GLY A 8 9.22 -57.17 -38.01
C GLY A 8 8.86 -55.88 -38.73
N LEU A 9 7.73 -55.25 -38.38
CA LEU A 9 7.60 -53.78 -38.46
C LEU A 9 6.40 -53.27 -37.63
N ALA A 10 6.41 -53.53 -36.32
CA ALA A 10 5.42 -52.97 -35.40
C ALA A 10 6.06 -52.62 -34.05
N PHE A 11 7.20 -51.92 -34.08
CA PHE A 11 7.89 -51.45 -32.88
C PHE A 11 8.43 -50.01 -33.04
N GLY A 12 7.60 -49.14 -33.61
CA GLY A 12 7.95 -47.73 -33.87
C GLY A 12 6.82 -46.76 -33.62
N ALA A 13 5.89 -47.08 -32.70
CA ALA A 13 4.70 -46.27 -32.43
C ALA A 13 4.42 -46.18 -30.92
N SER A 14 5.28 -45.50 -30.16
CA SER A 14 4.95 -45.13 -28.77
C SER A 14 5.99 -44.24 -28.05
N LEU A 15 6.60 -43.25 -28.72
CA LEU A 15 7.31 -42.18 -27.99
C LEU A 15 7.06 -40.82 -28.63
N ALA A 16 6.67 -39.87 -27.79
CA ALA A 16 6.53 -38.43 -28.02
C ALA A 16 5.22 -37.90 -28.63
N LEU A 17 4.08 -38.33 -28.07
CA LEU A 17 2.95 -37.40 -27.87
C LEU A 17 2.90 -37.05 -26.37
N SER A 18 3.94 -36.37 -25.91
CA SER A 18 3.89 -35.62 -24.66
C SER A 18 2.93 -34.46 -24.89
N THR A 19 1.63 -34.70 -24.71
CA THR A 19 0.68 -33.63 -24.50
C THR A 19 1.17 -32.89 -23.26
N THR A 20 1.84 -31.76 -23.45
CA THR A 20 1.98 -30.77 -22.40
C THR A 20 0.57 -30.36 -22.03
N ALA A 21 -0.01 -31.01 -21.02
CA ALA A 21 -1.20 -30.53 -20.37
C ALA A 21 -0.87 -29.08 -19.98
N LEU A 22 -1.43 -28.12 -20.72
CA LEU A 22 -1.28 -26.70 -20.41
C LEU A 22 -1.93 -26.53 -19.04
N ALA A 23 -1.08 -26.51 -18.01
CA ALA A 23 -1.52 -26.34 -16.65
C ALA A 23 -2.27 -25.01 -16.57
N GLN A 24 -3.53 -25.05 -16.13
CA GLN A 24 -4.37 -23.86 -16.01
C GLN A 24 -3.64 -22.76 -15.22
N ASP A 25 -3.61 -21.55 -15.77
CA ASP A 25 -2.97 -20.39 -15.15
C ASP A 25 -3.51 -20.17 -13.73
N ILE A 26 -2.63 -19.70 -12.83
CA ILE A 26 -3.01 -19.29 -11.49
C ILE A 26 -3.47 -17.83 -11.57
N THR A 27 -4.75 -17.59 -11.38
CA THR A 27 -5.26 -16.21 -11.25
C THR A 27 -4.93 -15.65 -9.88
N VAL A 28 -4.38 -14.44 -9.85
CA VAL A 28 -4.06 -13.64 -8.66
C VAL A 28 -4.71 -12.28 -8.81
N ALA A 29 -4.98 -11.59 -7.70
CA ALA A 29 -5.68 -10.30 -7.74
C ALA A 29 -4.85 -9.14 -7.23
N VAL A 30 -5.14 -7.95 -7.77
CA VAL A 30 -4.84 -6.66 -7.16
C VAL A 30 -6.15 -5.92 -6.98
N ALA A 31 -6.36 -5.33 -5.80
CA ALA A 31 -7.57 -4.56 -5.52
C ALA A 31 -7.23 -3.24 -4.81
N GLY A 32 -7.94 -2.18 -5.17
CA GLY A 32 -7.65 -0.82 -4.73
C GLY A 32 -8.60 0.20 -5.39
N PRO A 33 -8.42 1.50 -5.13
CA PRO A 33 -9.21 2.56 -5.76
C PRO A 33 -8.71 2.78 -7.17
N MET A 34 -9.18 2.00 -8.14
CA MET A 34 -8.74 2.17 -9.54
C MET A 34 -9.39 3.41 -10.16
N THR A 35 -10.54 3.82 -9.63
CA THR A 35 -11.24 5.06 -9.99
C THR A 35 -11.43 5.98 -8.78
N GLY A 36 -11.97 7.18 -9.02
CA GLY A 36 -12.25 8.16 -7.99
C GLY A 36 -11.03 9.00 -7.55
N SER A 37 -11.19 9.69 -6.42
CA SER A 37 -10.23 10.64 -5.87
C SER A 37 -8.88 10.03 -5.51
N GLU A 38 -8.86 8.74 -5.17
CA GLU A 38 -7.64 8.01 -4.81
C GLU A 38 -7.07 7.18 -5.96
N SER A 39 -7.51 7.42 -7.21
CA SER A 39 -7.11 6.64 -8.39
C SER A 39 -5.59 6.59 -8.62
N ALA A 40 -4.84 7.59 -8.14
CA ALA A 40 -3.39 7.58 -8.19
C ALA A 40 -2.78 6.38 -7.45
N PHE A 41 -3.28 6.08 -6.26
CA PHE A 41 -2.86 4.91 -5.50
C PHE A 41 -3.30 3.60 -6.17
N GLY A 42 -4.49 3.56 -6.78
CA GLY A 42 -4.90 2.41 -7.60
C GLY A 42 -3.93 2.14 -8.76
N ARG A 43 -3.49 3.19 -9.47
CA ARG A 43 -2.47 3.08 -10.53
C ARG A 43 -1.14 2.56 -9.98
N GLN A 44 -0.68 3.06 -8.83
CA GLN A 44 0.55 2.56 -8.19
C GLN A 44 0.44 1.06 -7.87
N LEU A 45 -0.67 0.63 -7.25
CA LEU A 45 -0.94 -0.78 -6.95
C LEU A 45 -0.94 -1.63 -8.23
N GLN A 46 -1.70 -1.20 -9.24
CA GLN A 46 -1.82 -1.92 -10.51
C GLN A 46 -0.46 -2.04 -11.22
N ASN A 47 0.32 -0.96 -11.31
CA ASN A 47 1.65 -0.97 -11.92
C ASN A 47 2.59 -1.97 -11.23
N GLY A 48 2.58 -2.01 -9.90
CA GLY A 48 3.39 -2.95 -9.12
C GLY A 48 2.98 -4.40 -9.35
N ALA A 49 1.68 -4.67 -9.34
CA ALA A 49 1.11 -6.01 -9.56
C ALA A 49 1.38 -6.52 -10.99
N GLU A 50 1.13 -5.70 -12.00
CA GLU A 50 1.35 -6.04 -13.41
C GLU A 50 2.82 -6.37 -13.67
N GLN A 51 3.74 -5.54 -13.16
CA GLN A 51 5.16 -5.78 -13.33
C GLN A 51 5.62 -7.04 -12.59
N ALA A 52 5.08 -7.33 -11.39
CA ALA A 52 5.38 -8.57 -10.68
C ALA A 52 4.90 -9.80 -11.44
N VAL A 53 3.69 -9.77 -12.01
CA VAL A 53 3.16 -10.87 -12.84
C VAL A 53 4.01 -11.10 -14.08
N VAL A 54 4.44 -10.04 -14.76
CA VAL A 54 5.34 -10.13 -15.93
C VAL A 54 6.65 -10.81 -15.54
N ASP A 55 7.29 -10.36 -14.47
CA ASP A 55 8.59 -10.87 -14.04
C ASP A 55 8.50 -12.31 -13.52
N LEU A 56 7.46 -12.65 -12.75
CA LEU A 56 7.21 -14.01 -12.28
C LEU A 56 6.94 -14.97 -13.45
N ASN A 57 6.18 -14.56 -14.45
CA ASN A 57 5.92 -15.37 -15.65
C ASN A 57 7.17 -15.58 -16.49
N ALA A 58 8.02 -14.54 -16.65
CA ALA A 58 9.30 -14.66 -17.33
C ALA A 58 10.25 -15.63 -16.60
N ALA A 59 10.14 -15.74 -15.27
CA ALA A 59 10.89 -16.67 -14.44
C ALA A 59 10.28 -18.09 -14.36
N GLY A 60 9.36 -18.46 -15.27
CA GLY A 60 8.73 -19.78 -15.30
C GLY A 60 7.47 -19.92 -14.43
N GLY A 61 6.97 -18.80 -13.89
CA GLY A 61 5.71 -18.74 -13.15
C GLY A 61 5.83 -19.20 -11.69
N VAL A 62 4.69 -19.67 -11.15
CA VAL A 62 4.56 -20.20 -9.79
C VAL A 62 4.12 -21.65 -9.88
N LEU A 63 4.90 -22.56 -9.28
CA LEU A 63 4.68 -24.02 -9.38
C LEU A 63 4.57 -24.51 -10.85
N GLY A 64 5.37 -23.92 -11.74
CA GLY A 64 5.38 -24.24 -13.17
C GLY A 64 4.18 -23.71 -13.97
N LYS A 65 3.35 -22.84 -13.38
CA LYS A 65 2.15 -22.27 -14.01
C LYS A 65 2.28 -20.76 -14.17
N LYS A 66 1.79 -20.23 -15.28
CA LYS A 66 1.71 -18.78 -15.48
C LYS A 66 0.67 -18.16 -14.55
N LEU A 67 0.88 -16.89 -14.24
CA LEU A 67 -0.02 -16.04 -13.49
C LEU A 67 -0.86 -15.20 -14.45
N ALA A 68 -2.15 -15.06 -14.12
CA ALA A 68 -3.05 -14.08 -14.70
C ALA A 68 -3.50 -13.08 -13.63
N LEU A 69 -3.57 -11.79 -13.96
CA LEU A 69 -3.95 -10.75 -13.00
C LEU A 69 -5.43 -10.37 -13.15
N GLN A 70 -6.18 -10.45 -12.05
CA GLN A 70 -7.51 -9.84 -11.93
C GLN A 70 -7.40 -8.50 -11.19
N VAL A 71 -7.97 -7.45 -11.76
CA VAL A 71 -8.02 -6.12 -11.15
C VAL A 71 -9.40 -5.89 -10.54
N GLY A 72 -9.45 -5.43 -9.28
CA GLY A 72 -10.66 -5.07 -8.56
C GLY A 72 -10.66 -3.59 -8.19
N ASP A 73 -11.67 -2.85 -8.65
CA ASP A 73 -11.87 -1.44 -8.28
C ASP A 73 -12.80 -1.33 -7.08
N ASP A 74 -12.28 -0.81 -5.97
CA ASP A 74 -13.04 -0.57 -4.75
C ASP A 74 -13.47 0.90 -4.56
N GLY A 75 -12.97 1.84 -5.36
CA GLY A 75 -13.24 3.28 -5.23
C GLY A 75 -12.98 3.89 -3.85
N CYS A 76 -12.20 3.23 -2.98
CA CYS A 76 -12.09 3.48 -1.55
C CYS A 76 -13.44 3.52 -0.80
N ASP A 77 -14.43 2.78 -1.32
CA ASP A 77 -15.75 2.59 -0.72
C ASP A 77 -15.86 1.23 -0.02
N PRO A 78 -16.22 1.17 1.28
CA PRO A 78 -16.32 -0.08 2.03
C PRO A 78 -17.28 -1.12 1.45
N LYS A 79 -18.41 -0.70 0.86
CA LYS A 79 -19.43 -1.63 0.34
C LYS A 79 -18.97 -2.22 -0.99
N GLN A 80 -18.40 -1.39 -1.85
CA GLN A 80 -17.81 -1.82 -3.11
C GLN A 80 -16.60 -2.73 -2.85
N ALA A 81 -15.74 -2.40 -1.89
CA ALA A 81 -14.62 -3.25 -1.47
C ALA A 81 -15.08 -4.66 -1.06
N ARG A 82 -16.15 -4.75 -0.26
CA ARG A 82 -16.73 -6.05 0.13
C ARG A 82 -17.27 -6.82 -1.07
N SER A 83 -17.93 -6.16 -2.01
CA SER A 83 -18.45 -6.77 -3.24
C SER A 83 -17.33 -7.29 -4.15
N VAL A 84 -16.23 -6.52 -4.27
CA VAL A 84 -15.02 -6.94 -4.98
C VAL A 84 -14.40 -8.17 -4.31
N ALA A 85 -14.35 -8.18 -2.98
CA ALA A 85 -13.79 -9.29 -2.22
C ALA A 85 -14.60 -10.58 -2.40
N GLU A 86 -15.92 -10.50 -2.33
CA GLU A 86 -16.83 -11.62 -2.59
C GLU A 86 -16.67 -12.17 -4.02
N LYS A 87 -16.49 -11.30 -5.02
CA LYS A 87 -16.23 -11.72 -6.41
C LYS A 87 -14.91 -12.45 -6.55
N ILE A 88 -13.83 -11.93 -5.95
CA ILE A 88 -12.49 -12.56 -5.97
C ILE A 88 -12.55 -13.93 -5.27
N ALA A 89 -13.20 -14.01 -4.12
CA ALA A 89 -13.42 -15.25 -3.38
C ALA A 89 -14.25 -16.27 -4.19
N GLY A 90 -15.35 -15.84 -4.80
CA GLY A 90 -16.20 -16.68 -5.65
C GLY A 90 -15.46 -17.27 -6.85
N SER A 91 -14.47 -16.54 -7.39
CA SER A 91 -13.56 -17.01 -8.45
C SER A 91 -12.45 -17.94 -7.95
N LYS A 92 -12.41 -18.27 -6.64
CA LYS A 92 -11.39 -19.13 -6.02
C LYS A 92 -9.95 -18.62 -6.20
N ILE A 93 -9.78 -17.30 -6.28
CA ILE A 93 -8.46 -16.67 -6.36
C ILE A 93 -7.78 -16.80 -4.99
N PRO A 94 -6.57 -17.38 -4.89
CA PRO A 94 -5.95 -17.67 -3.61
C PRO A 94 -5.34 -16.43 -2.94
N PHE A 95 -5.08 -15.37 -3.69
CA PHE A 95 -4.31 -14.22 -3.24
C PHE A 95 -4.77 -12.91 -3.85
N VAL A 96 -4.82 -11.89 -3.00
CA VAL A 96 -5.02 -10.50 -3.39
C VAL A 96 -3.95 -9.61 -2.75
N ALA A 97 -3.30 -8.79 -3.57
CA ALA A 97 -2.57 -7.62 -3.10
C ALA A 97 -3.53 -6.44 -3.02
N GLY A 98 -3.84 -5.98 -1.82
CA GLY A 98 -4.84 -4.94 -1.61
C GLY A 98 -5.43 -4.97 -0.20
N HIS A 99 -6.33 -4.07 0.15
CA HIS A 99 -6.68 -2.87 -0.60
C HIS A 99 -5.74 -1.72 -0.20
N PHE A 100 -5.95 -0.52 -0.73
CA PHE A 100 -5.21 0.67 -0.29
C PHE A 100 -5.86 1.28 0.96
N CYS A 101 -7.10 1.76 0.84
CA CYS A 101 -7.80 2.40 1.95
C CYS A 101 -8.12 1.42 3.08
N SER A 102 -7.84 1.82 4.33
CA SER A 102 -8.19 1.01 5.50
C SER A 102 -9.68 0.77 5.66
N SER A 103 -10.51 1.73 5.24
CA SER A 103 -11.97 1.58 5.15
C SER A 103 -12.41 0.48 4.18
N SER A 104 -11.61 0.17 3.16
CA SER A 104 -11.84 -0.92 2.21
C SER A 104 -11.24 -2.24 2.69
N SER A 105 -9.97 -2.23 3.13
CA SER A 105 -9.22 -3.42 3.51
C SER A 105 -9.84 -4.17 4.69
N ILE A 106 -10.37 -3.46 5.67
CA ILE A 106 -10.96 -4.04 6.88
C ILE A 106 -12.20 -4.90 6.55
N PRO A 107 -13.28 -4.39 5.94
CA PRO A 107 -14.43 -5.23 5.58
C PRO A 107 -14.11 -6.26 4.49
N ALA A 108 -13.23 -5.94 3.54
CA ALA A 108 -12.83 -6.89 2.50
C ALA A 108 -12.11 -8.11 3.08
N SER A 109 -11.25 -7.92 4.09
CA SER A 109 -10.51 -9.02 4.74
C SER A 109 -11.41 -10.09 5.36
N GLU A 110 -12.60 -9.72 5.83
CA GLU A 110 -13.58 -10.64 6.39
C GLU A 110 -14.17 -11.53 5.29
N ALA A 111 -14.61 -10.91 4.19
CA ALA A 111 -15.09 -11.64 3.01
C ALA A 111 -14.00 -12.54 2.40
N TYR A 112 -12.75 -12.09 2.37
CA TYR A 112 -11.61 -12.93 1.97
C TYR A 112 -11.37 -14.09 2.94
N ALA A 113 -11.50 -13.88 4.25
CA ALA A 113 -11.31 -14.93 5.25
C ALA A 113 -12.37 -16.03 5.13
N GLU A 114 -13.63 -15.64 4.90
CA GLU A 114 -14.75 -16.53 4.60
C GLU A 114 -14.55 -17.28 3.27
N GLY A 115 -14.03 -16.57 2.26
CA GLY A 115 -13.75 -17.06 0.92
C GLY A 115 -12.46 -17.86 0.74
N ASN A 116 -11.71 -18.10 1.82
CA ASN A 116 -10.38 -18.73 1.79
C ASN A 116 -9.40 -18.02 0.84
N VAL A 117 -9.24 -16.70 0.97
CA VAL A 117 -8.31 -15.86 0.20
C VAL A 117 -7.33 -15.17 1.14
N LEU A 118 -6.04 -15.23 0.82
CA LEU A 118 -4.98 -14.51 1.53
C LEU A 118 -4.89 -13.08 1.01
N GLN A 119 -4.91 -12.11 1.92
CA GLN A 119 -4.77 -10.70 1.61
C GLN A 119 -3.44 -10.15 2.14
N ILE A 120 -2.61 -9.61 1.26
CA ILE A 120 -1.45 -8.81 1.64
C ILE A 120 -1.71 -7.37 1.22
N THR A 121 -1.94 -6.47 2.16
CA THR A 121 -2.12 -5.05 1.82
C THR A 121 -0.77 -4.37 1.61
N PRO A 122 -0.60 -3.61 0.52
CA PRO A 122 0.58 -2.78 0.31
C PRO A 122 0.50 -1.43 1.01
N GLY A 123 -0.67 -0.95 1.44
CA GLY A 123 -0.85 0.44 1.90
C GLY A 123 -1.93 0.70 2.95
N SER A 124 -2.56 -0.33 3.53
CA SER A 124 -3.53 -0.15 4.61
C SER A 124 -2.87 -0.18 5.99
N THR A 125 -2.75 1.00 6.59
CA THR A 125 -1.95 1.24 7.79
C THR A 125 -2.74 1.19 9.10
N ASN A 126 -4.07 1.18 9.07
CA ASN A 126 -4.84 1.22 10.31
C ASN A 126 -4.56 -0.03 11.17
N PRO A 127 -4.26 0.11 12.48
CA PRO A 127 -4.00 -1.01 13.38
C PRO A 127 -5.08 -2.09 13.35
N LEU A 128 -6.35 -1.71 13.26
CA LEU A 128 -7.49 -2.62 13.29
C LEU A 128 -7.41 -3.70 12.20
N PHE A 129 -6.71 -3.44 11.09
CA PHE A 129 -6.55 -4.42 10.01
C PHE A 129 -6.01 -5.77 10.51
N THR A 130 -4.95 -5.78 11.35
CA THR A 130 -4.33 -7.02 11.90
C THR A 130 -4.69 -7.32 13.36
N GLU A 131 -5.28 -6.38 14.11
CA GLU A 131 -5.66 -6.59 15.51
C GLU A 131 -6.92 -7.47 15.69
N ARG A 132 -7.65 -7.76 14.61
CA ARG A 132 -8.88 -8.58 14.62
C ARG A 132 -8.64 -10.09 14.67
N LYS A 133 -7.37 -10.53 14.69
CA LYS A 133 -6.98 -11.96 14.73
C LYS A 133 -7.49 -12.77 13.53
N LEU A 134 -7.67 -12.13 12.38
CA LEU A 134 -7.98 -12.82 11.13
C LEU A 134 -6.77 -13.61 10.66
N TRP A 135 -7.00 -14.83 10.16
CA TRP A 135 -5.92 -15.73 9.75
C TRP A 135 -5.25 -15.32 8.44
N ASN A 136 -5.94 -14.56 7.59
CA ASN A 136 -5.61 -14.35 6.18
C ASN A 136 -4.97 -12.99 5.86
N VAL A 137 -4.69 -12.16 6.87
CA VAL A 137 -4.21 -10.79 6.68
C VAL A 137 -2.72 -10.67 6.94
N LEU A 138 -2.04 -9.96 6.05
CA LEU A 138 -0.67 -9.48 6.18
C LEU A 138 -0.57 -8.06 5.62
N ARG A 139 0.41 -7.28 6.05
CA ARG A 139 0.76 -6.01 5.41
C ARG A 139 2.25 -5.91 5.14
N VAL A 140 2.62 -5.30 4.02
CA VAL A 140 4.03 -4.98 3.69
C VAL A 140 4.36 -3.50 3.91
N CYS A 141 3.39 -2.71 4.37
CA CYS A 141 3.55 -1.36 4.91
C CYS A 141 3.56 -1.37 6.45
N GLY A 142 3.83 -0.20 7.05
CA GLY A 142 3.75 -0.01 8.50
C GLY A 142 2.33 0.24 9.02
N ARG A 143 2.22 0.67 10.28
CA ARG A 143 0.96 0.95 10.98
C ARG A 143 0.83 2.41 11.45
N ASP A 144 -0.41 2.89 11.59
CA ASP A 144 -0.68 4.26 12.04
C ASP A 144 -0.30 4.54 13.50
N ASP A 145 -0.26 3.53 14.37
CA ASP A 145 0.25 3.70 15.75
C ASP A 145 1.77 3.91 15.79
N GLN A 146 2.49 3.37 14.82
CA GLN A 146 3.91 3.62 14.62
C GLN A 146 4.13 4.97 13.91
N GLN A 147 3.37 5.22 12.84
CA GLN A 147 3.45 6.44 12.05
C GLN A 147 3.09 7.69 12.87
N GLY A 148 2.00 7.61 13.66
CA GLY A 148 1.55 8.69 14.52
C GLY A 148 2.56 9.01 15.63
N LEU A 149 3.30 8.01 16.12
CA LEU A 149 4.42 8.24 17.05
C LEU A 149 5.55 9.02 16.38
N VAL A 150 5.97 8.64 15.16
CA VAL A 150 7.01 9.36 14.41
C VAL A 150 6.59 10.80 14.12
N ALA A 151 5.33 11.02 13.72
CA ALA A 151 4.78 12.36 13.50
C ALA A 151 4.80 13.19 14.79
N ALA A 152 4.34 12.62 15.91
CA ALA A 152 4.33 13.27 17.20
C ALA A 152 5.74 13.62 17.69
N ASP A 153 6.70 12.70 17.59
CA ASP A 153 8.10 12.92 17.99
C ASP A 153 8.72 14.07 17.20
N TYR A 154 8.46 14.12 15.89
CA TYR A 154 8.90 15.23 15.05
C TYR A 154 8.28 16.57 15.50
N ILE A 155 6.98 16.60 15.75
CA ILE A 155 6.27 17.81 16.19
C ILE A 155 6.79 18.28 17.56
N VAL A 156 6.95 17.38 18.53
CA VAL A 156 7.47 17.71 19.87
C VAL A 156 8.88 18.31 19.78
N LYS A 157 9.73 17.76 18.92
CA LYS A 157 11.12 18.23 18.77
C LYS A 157 11.20 19.60 18.10
N ASN A 158 10.41 19.83 17.04
CA ASN A 158 10.57 20.99 16.15
C ASN A 158 9.58 22.14 16.43
N TYR A 159 8.45 21.85 17.08
CA TYR A 159 7.34 22.77 17.29
C TYR A 159 7.00 22.94 18.78
N LYS A 160 7.93 22.63 19.69
CA LYS A 160 7.75 22.85 21.13
C LYS A 160 7.35 24.31 21.42
N GLY A 161 6.24 24.50 22.14
CA GLY A 161 5.71 25.83 22.47
C GLY A 161 5.02 26.55 21.31
N LYS A 162 4.75 25.85 20.20
CA LYS A 162 3.98 26.34 19.06
C LYS A 162 2.54 25.83 19.10
N ASN A 163 1.64 26.52 18.41
CA ASN A 163 0.24 26.08 18.30
C ASN A 163 0.12 25.03 17.19
N VAL A 164 -0.27 23.82 17.56
CA VAL A 164 -0.51 22.72 16.61
C VAL A 164 -1.99 22.44 16.52
N ALA A 165 -2.50 22.31 15.30
CA ALA A 165 -3.83 21.81 15.01
C ALA A 165 -3.75 20.38 14.45
N ILE A 166 -4.79 19.59 14.67
CA ILE A 166 -4.96 18.26 14.10
C ILE A 166 -6.32 18.21 13.43
N LEU A 167 -6.34 17.87 12.15
CA LEU A 167 -7.53 17.68 11.34
C LEU A 167 -7.65 16.21 10.92
N ASN A 168 -8.88 15.73 10.74
CA ASN A 168 -9.13 14.41 10.16
C ASN A 168 -10.31 14.40 9.18
N ASP A 169 -10.27 13.51 8.19
CA ASP A 169 -11.30 13.36 7.16
C ASP A 169 -12.49 12.45 7.55
N LYS A 170 -12.57 12.03 8.83
CA LYS A 170 -13.53 11.07 9.41
C LYS A 170 -13.44 9.63 8.87
N THR A 171 -12.57 9.35 7.91
CA THR A 171 -12.37 7.97 7.42
C THR A 171 -11.65 7.12 8.45
N THR A 172 -11.72 5.80 8.30
CA THR A 172 -11.02 4.86 9.19
C THR A 172 -9.50 5.11 9.24
N TYR A 173 -8.89 5.45 8.11
CA TYR A 173 -7.47 5.81 8.04
C TYR A 173 -7.23 7.20 8.63
N GLY A 174 -7.85 8.24 8.06
CA GLY A 174 -7.52 9.62 8.41
C GLY A 174 -7.80 9.94 9.88
N LYS A 175 -8.96 9.49 10.40
CA LYS A 175 -9.24 9.59 11.84
C LYS A 175 -8.29 8.74 12.69
N GLY A 176 -8.00 7.51 12.27
CA GLY A 176 -7.11 6.60 13.00
C GLY A 176 -5.71 7.18 13.18
N LEU A 177 -5.12 7.69 12.10
CA LEU A 177 -3.81 8.33 12.13
C LEU A 177 -3.84 9.62 12.97
N ALA A 178 -4.85 10.47 12.81
CA ALA A 178 -4.99 11.69 13.61
C ALA A 178 -5.10 11.39 15.11
N ASP A 179 -5.87 10.37 15.49
CA ASP A 179 -6.04 9.94 16.88
C ASP A 179 -4.74 9.38 17.46
N GLU A 180 -3.99 8.55 16.73
CA GLU A 180 -2.70 8.01 17.19
C GLU A 180 -1.63 9.11 17.32
N THR A 181 -1.56 10.05 16.37
CA THR A 181 -0.68 11.23 16.47
C THR A 181 -1.05 12.08 17.69
N LYS A 182 -2.33 12.40 17.88
CA LYS A 182 -2.82 13.15 19.05
C LYS A 182 -2.47 12.45 20.35
N LYS A 183 -2.68 11.14 20.43
CA LYS A 183 -2.37 10.31 21.61
C LYS A 183 -0.88 10.33 21.93
N ALA A 184 -0.01 10.20 20.93
CA ALA A 184 1.43 10.26 21.11
C ALA A 184 1.90 11.67 21.55
N LEU A 185 1.36 12.75 20.95
CA LEU A 185 1.62 14.13 21.36
C LEU A 185 1.24 14.37 22.82
N ASN A 186 0.02 14.00 23.21
CA ASN A 186 -0.47 14.19 24.56
C ASN A 186 0.34 13.39 25.58
N LYS A 187 0.77 12.17 25.24
CA LYS A 187 1.67 11.36 26.08
C LYS A 187 3.03 12.02 26.28
N ALA A 188 3.52 12.78 25.30
CA ALA A 188 4.75 13.57 25.39
C ALA A 188 4.56 14.94 26.07
N GLY A 189 3.36 15.23 26.61
CA GLY A 189 3.06 16.50 27.27
C GLY A 189 2.79 17.67 26.31
N PHE A 190 2.53 17.37 25.03
CA PHE A 190 2.15 18.35 24.02
C PHE A 190 0.65 18.28 23.77
N THR A 191 -0.10 19.34 24.06
CA THR A 191 -1.55 19.40 23.77
C THR A 191 -1.79 20.22 22.51
N GLU A 192 -2.58 19.69 21.58
CA GLU A 192 -2.96 20.45 20.39
C GLU A 192 -3.92 21.60 20.74
N ALA A 193 -3.80 22.72 20.04
CA ALA A 193 -4.69 23.88 20.20
C ALA A 193 -6.07 23.62 19.57
N MET A 194 -6.12 22.75 18.55
CA MET A 194 -7.31 22.45 17.77
C MET A 194 -7.34 20.98 17.36
N PHE A 195 -8.47 20.33 17.56
CA PHE A 195 -8.75 19.00 17.01
C PHE A 195 -10.11 19.03 16.31
N GLU A 196 -10.13 18.96 14.98
CA GLU A 196 -11.35 19.06 14.19
C GLU A 196 -11.41 18.00 13.09
N SER A 197 -12.59 17.88 12.49
CA SER A 197 -12.84 16.98 11.38
C SER A 197 -13.50 17.70 10.21
N TYR A 198 -13.14 17.32 8.99
CA TYR A 198 -13.84 17.66 7.76
C TYR A 198 -14.38 16.37 7.12
N ASN A 199 -15.19 16.47 6.06
CA ASN A 199 -15.64 15.28 5.34
C ASN A 199 -14.76 15.03 4.13
N LYS A 200 -14.41 13.76 3.87
CA LYS A 200 -13.87 13.35 2.57
C LYS A 200 -14.77 13.85 1.44
N GLY A 201 -14.17 14.45 0.41
CA GLY A 201 -14.89 15.02 -0.73
C GLY A 201 -15.26 16.50 -0.59
N ASP A 202 -15.17 17.08 0.62
CA ASP A 202 -15.35 18.53 0.81
C ASP A 202 -14.33 19.30 -0.06
N LYS A 203 -14.77 20.42 -0.63
CA LYS A 203 -13.92 21.30 -1.47
C LYS A 203 -13.71 22.68 -0.87
N ASP A 204 -14.53 23.05 0.11
CA ASP A 204 -14.47 24.32 0.82
C ASP A 204 -14.08 24.09 2.28
N PHE A 205 -12.90 24.60 2.64
CA PHE A 205 -12.32 24.53 3.97
C PHE A 205 -12.16 25.92 4.59
N ASN A 206 -12.82 26.96 4.03
CA ASN A 206 -12.60 28.35 4.43
C ASN A 206 -12.85 28.59 5.92
N SER A 207 -13.87 27.94 6.49
CA SER A 207 -14.22 28.06 7.91
C SER A 207 -13.13 27.49 8.82
N ILE A 208 -12.63 26.29 8.49
CA ILE A 208 -11.52 25.62 9.19
C ILE A 208 -10.27 26.47 9.07
N VAL A 209 -9.91 26.93 7.86
CA VAL A 209 -8.73 27.77 7.64
C VAL A 209 -8.82 29.10 8.39
N SER A 210 -9.98 29.75 8.39
CA SER A 210 -10.20 30.96 9.18
C SER A 210 -10.03 30.70 10.68
N ARG A 211 -10.38 29.51 11.17
CA ARG A 211 -10.13 29.10 12.55
C ARG A 211 -8.64 28.87 12.83
N LEU A 212 -7.92 28.17 11.94
CA LEU A 212 -6.46 28.03 12.01
C LEU A 212 -5.76 29.40 12.13
N LYS A 213 -6.25 30.39 11.38
CA LYS A 213 -5.73 31.76 11.43
C LYS A 213 -5.98 32.44 12.78
N ARG A 214 -7.23 32.36 13.28
CA ARG A 214 -7.61 32.98 14.57
C ARG A 214 -6.86 32.38 15.74
N GLU A 215 -6.61 31.08 15.71
CA GLU A 215 -5.88 30.36 16.75
C GLU A 215 -4.36 30.44 16.59
N ASN A 216 -3.86 31.19 15.60
CA ASN A 216 -2.44 31.36 15.31
C ASN A 216 -1.70 30.02 15.20
N ILE A 217 -2.27 29.06 14.46
CA ILE A 217 -1.68 27.73 14.27
C ILE A 217 -0.38 27.83 13.46
N ASP A 218 0.71 27.30 14.02
CA ASP A 218 2.02 27.21 13.38
C ASP A 218 2.14 25.96 12.49
N LEU A 219 1.58 24.82 12.93
CA LEU A 219 1.53 23.57 12.19
C LEU A 219 0.15 22.93 12.26
N VAL A 220 -0.37 22.45 11.13
CA VAL A 220 -1.57 21.63 11.05
C VAL A 220 -1.21 20.22 10.60
N PHE A 221 -1.48 19.22 11.43
CA PHE A 221 -1.41 17.82 11.07
C PHE A 221 -2.74 17.39 10.44
N VAL A 222 -2.71 16.76 9.28
CA VAL A 222 -3.90 16.28 8.55
C VAL A 222 -3.86 14.76 8.45
N GLY A 223 -4.77 14.10 9.17
CA GLY A 223 -5.11 12.70 8.97
C GLY A 223 -6.10 12.56 7.82
N GLY A 224 -5.59 12.34 6.61
CA GLY A 224 -6.41 12.22 5.40
C GLY A 224 -5.54 12.06 4.15
N TYR A 225 -6.14 12.25 2.97
CA TYR A 225 -5.52 12.03 1.66
C TYR A 225 -5.04 13.33 0.99
N HIS A 226 -4.21 13.18 -0.05
CA HIS A 226 -3.56 14.28 -0.77
C HIS A 226 -4.53 15.30 -1.36
N GLN A 227 -5.74 14.89 -1.76
CA GLN A 227 -6.70 15.80 -2.40
C GLN A 227 -7.18 16.89 -1.44
N GLU A 228 -7.76 16.52 -0.30
CA GLU A 228 -8.22 17.48 0.70
C GLU A 228 -7.04 18.21 1.36
N ALA A 229 -5.92 17.53 1.64
CA ALA A 229 -4.73 18.19 2.17
C ALA A 229 -4.20 19.29 1.23
N GLY A 230 -4.19 19.05 -0.08
CA GLY A 230 -3.80 20.04 -1.09
C GLY A 230 -4.75 21.23 -1.16
N LEU A 231 -6.07 21.00 -1.05
CA LEU A 231 -7.07 22.07 -1.01
C LEU A 231 -6.99 22.90 0.27
N ILE A 232 -6.79 22.26 1.43
CA ILE A 232 -6.56 22.94 2.71
C ILE A 232 -5.32 23.83 2.61
N LEU A 233 -4.20 23.30 2.08
CA LEU A 233 -2.97 24.07 1.92
C LEU A 233 -3.17 25.30 1.01
N ARG A 234 -3.86 25.13 -0.13
CA ARG A 234 -4.17 26.25 -1.03
C ARG A 234 -4.99 27.33 -0.33
N GLN A 235 -6.08 26.94 0.34
CA GLN A 235 -6.96 27.89 1.01
C GLN A 235 -6.27 28.57 2.21
N MET A 236 -5.35 27.88 2.90
CA MET A 236 -4.46 28.51 3.90
C MET A 236 -3.62 29.62 3.27
N ARG A 237 -3.03 29.38 2.10
CA ARG A 237 -2.20 30.40 1.41
C ARG A 237 -3.05 31.55 0.88
N ASP A 238 -4.24 31.27 0.33
CA ASP A 238 -5.20 32.29 -0.13
C ASP A 238 -5.64 33.22 1.01
N GLN A 239 -5.77 32.69 2.23
CA GLN A 239 -6.08 33.48 3.44
C GLN A 239 -4.84 34.09 4.14
N GLY A 240 -3.65 33.94 3.56
CA GLY A 240 -2.39 34.53 4.02
C GLY A 240 -1.72 33.81 5.19
N LEU A 241 -2.09 32.56 5.49
CA LEU A 241 -1.44 31.76 6.53
C LEU A 241 -0.10 31.22 6.04
N LYS A 242 0.90 31.26 6.92
CA LYS A 242 2.22 30.62 6.74
C LYS A 242 2.33 29.28 7.47
N THR A 243 1.23 28.79 8.05
CA THR A 243 1.13 27.51 8.75
C THR A 243 1.73 26.38 7.90
N VAL A 244 2.53 25.53 8.54
CA VAL A 244 3.09 24.32 7.92
C VAL A 244 2.03 23.23 7.93
N LEU A 245 1.84 22.55 6.80
CA LEU A 245 1.01 21.35 6.75
C LEU A 245 1.91 20.12 6.97
N MET A 246 1.49 19.22 7.84
CA MET A 246 2.05 17.88 7.99
C MET A 246 0.95 16.84 7.78
N ALA A 247 1.25 15.70 7.17
CA ALA A 247 0.27 14.62 6.97
C ALA A 247 0.93 13.23 6.99
N GLY A 248 0.14 12.19 6.71
CA GLY A 248 0.59 10.80 6.68
C GLY A 248 1.11 10.31 5.32
N ASP A 249 1.21 9.00 5.20
CA ASP A 249 1.70 8.28 4.02
C ASP A 249 0.89 8.53 2.75
N ALA A 250 -0.40 8.86 2.89
CA ALA A 250 -1.30 9.22 1.79
C ALA A 250 -0.95 10.57 1.10
N MET A 251 0.19 11.16 1.45
CA MET A 251 0.80 12.28 0.74
C MET A 251 1.84 11.85 -0.29
N ASN A 252 2.28 10.58 -0.28
CA ASN A 252 3.33 10.10 -1.17
C ASN A 252 2.81 9.84 -2.61
N ASP A 253 2.38 10.91 -3.25
CA ASP A 253 1.94 10.92 -4.64
C ASP A 253 2.16 12.32 -5.26
N LYS A 254 2.69 12.37 -6.49
CA LYS A 254 2.94 13.64 -7.21
C LYS A 254 1.67 14.40 -7.59
N GLU A 255 0.49 13.80 -7.49
CA GLU A 255 -0.79 14.50 -7.62
C GLU A 255 -0.94 15.57 -6.53
N PHE A 256 -0.37 15.38 -5.33
CA PHE A 256 -0.31 16.44 -4.31
C PHE A 256 0.35 17.71 -4.86
N ALA A 257 1.57 17.57 -5.41
CA ALA A 257 2.29 18.69 -6.02
C ALA A 257 1.56 19.26 -7.24
N SER A 258 0.81 18.42 -7.97
CA SER A 258 -0.01 18.88 -9.10
C SER A 258 -1.18 19.77 -8.64
N ILE A 259 -1.76 19.49 -7.47
CA ILE A 259 -2.83 20.29 -6.87
C ILE A 259 -2.30 21.63 -6.36
N THR A 260 -1.14 21.62 -5.71
CA THR A 260 -0.63 22.75 -4.94
C THR A 260 0.38 23.62 -5.69
N GLY A 261 1.04 23.08 -6.72
CA GLY A 261 2.16 23.72 -7.39
C GLY A 261 3.27 24.09 -6.40
N PRO A 262 3.91 25.27 -6.57
CA PRO A 262 4.97 25.75 -5.67
C PRO A 262 4.53 25.90 -4.20
N LEU A 263 3.22 25.98 -3.92
CA LEU A 263 2.70 26.09 -2.55
C LEU A 263 2.98 24.85 -1.70
N ALA A 264 3.31 23.71 -2.33
CA ALA A 264 3.75 22.49 -1.64
C ALA A 264 4.98 22.71 -0.75
N GLU A 265 5.83 23.68 -1.10
CA GLU A 265 7.12 23.89 -0.45
C GLU A 265 6.98 23.96 1.07
N GLY A 266 7.73 23.10 1.76
CA GLY A 266 7.73 23.04 3.22
C GLY A 266 6.64 22.15 3.83
N THR A 267 5.73 21.60 3.03
CA THR A 267 4.80 20.56 3.50
C THR A 267 5.57 19.33 3.94
N LEU A 268 5.18 18.76 5.06
CA LEU A 268 5.78 17.58 5.66
C LEU A 268 4.85 16.38 5.52
N PHE A 269 5.41 15.18 5.45
CA PHE A 269 4.63 13.96 5.60
C PHE A 269 5.45 12.81 6.13
N THR A 270 4.81 11.83 6.77
CA THR A 270 5.47 10.58 7.15
C THR A 270 5.33 9.52 6.06
N PHE A 271 6.38 8.74 5.83
CA PHE A 271 6.33 7.55 4.98
C PHE A 271 7.45 6.59 5.42
N GLY A 272 7.40 5.32 5.01
CA GLY A 272 8.56 4.44 5.13
C GLY A 272 9.73 4.97 4.27
N PRO A 273 10.96 4.46 4.41
CA PRO A 273 12.10 4.89 3.62
C PRO A 273 11.84 4.53 2.15
N ASP A 274 12.10 5.48 1.26
CA ASP A 274 11.82 5.33 -0.17
C ASP A 274 12.44 4.04 -0.74
N PRO A 275 11.63 3.05 -1.14
CA PRO A 275 12.15 1.79 -1.61
C PRO A 275 12.99 1.92 -2.89
N ARG A 276 12.80 2.98 -3.68
CA ARG A 276 13.56 3.23 -4.92
C ARG A 276 15.05 3.43 -4.65
N ASN A 277 15.42 3.83 -3.44
CA ASN A 277 16.81 4.04 -3.03
C ASN A 277 17.49 2.75 -2.54
N LYS A 278 16.75 1.65 -2.38
CA LYS A 278 17.31 0.39 -1.88
C LYS A 278 18.08 -0.35 -3.00
N PRO A 279 19.25 -0.93 -2.71
CA PRO A 279 19.98 -1.75 -3.70
C PRO A 279 19.15 -2.89 -4.27
N THR A 280 18.27 -3.49 -3.45
CA THR A 280 17.32 -4.55 -3.83
C THR A 280 16.30 -4.12 -4.88
N ALA A 281 16.03 -2.81 -4.99
CA ALA A 281 15.06 -2.25 -5.92
C ALA A 281 15.69 -1.74 -7.23
N LYS A 282 17.02 -1.68 -7.34
CA LYS A 282 17.69 -1.03 -8.49
C LYS A 282 17.21 -1.56 -9.85
N ALA A 283 17.17 -2.88 -10.01
CA ALA A 283 16.77 -3.51 -11.26
C ALA A 283 15.30 -3.23 -11.63
N ILE A 284 14.39 -3.24 -10.64
CA ILE A 284 12.98 -2.98 -10.89
C ILE A 284 12.73 -1.50 -11.19
N VAL A 285 13.45 -0.59 -10.52
CA VAL A 285 13.40 0.85 -10.81
C VAL A 285 13.87 1.14 -12.24
N GLU A 286 14.94 0.49 -12.70
CA GLU A 286 15.41 0.62 -14.09
C GLU A 286 14.37 0.12 -15.10
N LYS A 287 13.68 -0.99 -14.83
CA LYS A 287 12.58 -1.49 -15.68
C LYS A 287 11.42 -0.49 -15.78
N PHE A 288 11.01 0.12 -14.67
CA PHE A 288 9.95 1.12 -14.68
C PHE A 288 10.37 2.39 -15.42
N LYS A 289 11.62 2.85 -15.22
CA LYS A 289 12.20 3.97 -15.99
C LYS A 289 12.18 3.71 -17.50
N ALA A 290 12.50 2.49 -17.94
CA ALA A 290 12.44 2.11 -19.35
C ALA A 290 11.02 2.17 -19.95
N LYS A 291 9.98 2.10 -19.09
CA LYS A 291 8.57 2.27 -19.46
C LYS A 291 8.05 3.69 -19.27
N ASN A 292 8.92 4.62 -18.86
CA ASN A 292 8.55 5.99 -18.49
C ASN A 292 7.49 6.06 -17.37
N ILE A 293 7.56 5.12 -16.43
CA ILE A 293 6.73 5.07 -15.22
C ILE A 293 7.65 5.32 -14.02
N ASP A 294 7.25 6.21 -13.11
CA ASP A 294 7.92 6.37 -11.81
C ASP A 294 7.28 5.39 -10.80
N PRO A 295 8.03 4.42 -10.25
CA PRO A 295 7.48 3.48 -9.27
C PRO A 295 7.45 4.10 -7.86
N GLU A 296 6.79 5.25 -7.74
CA GLU A 296 6.63 5.98 -6.49
C GLU A 296 5.56 5.35 -5.58
N GLY A 297 5.52 5.85 -4.35
CA GLY A 297 4.56 5.44 -3.32
C GLY A 297 4.53 3.92 -3.13
N TYR A 298 3.37 3.33 -3.40
CA TYR A 298 3.02 1.94 -3.10
C TYR A 298 3.28 0.96 -4.25
N THR A 299 3.92 1.41 -5.34
CA THR A 299 4.23 0.55 -6.49
C THR A 299 5.15 -0.61 -6.09
N LEU A 300 6.27 -0.32 -5.43
CA LEU A 300 7.23 -1.35 -5.00
C LEU A 300 6.73 -2.16 -3.80
N TYR A 301 5.85 -1.60 -2.97
CA TYR A 301 5.16 -2.34 -1.92
C TYR A 301 4.25 -3.41 -2.51
N THR A 302 3.49 -3.06 -3.55
CA THR A 302 2.61 -4.02 -4.23
C THR A 302 3.42 -5.10 -4.94
N TYR A 303 4.53 -4.73 -5.60
CA TYR A 303 5.45 -5.72 -6.18
C TYR A 303 5.98 -6.70 -5.12
N ALA A 304 6.39 -6.20 -3.95
CA ALA A 304 6.88 -7.04 -2.85
C ALA A 304 5.81 -7.99 -2.28
N ALA A 305 4.54 -7.56 -2.21
CA ALA A 305 3.45 -8.45 -1.80
C ALA A 305 3.33 -9.68 -2.72
N PHE A 306 3.49 -9.50 -4.04
CA PHE A 306 3.53 -10.61 -5.00
C PHE A 306 4.79 -11.47 -4.85
N GLN A 307 5.96 -10.88 -4.58
CA GLN A 307 7.19 -11.64 -4.30
C GLN A 307 6.97 -12.58 -3.12
N ILE A 308 6.51 -12.05 -1.98
CA ILE A 308 6.27 -12.81 -0.75
C ILE A 308 5.29 -13.95 -1.01
N TRP A 309 4.13 -13.67 -1.61
CA TRP A 309 3.15 -14.71 -1.90
C TRP A 309 3.70 -15.79 -2.83
N SER A 310 4.37 -15.40 -3.92
CA SER A 310 4.86 -16.34 -4.93
C SER A 310 5.99 -17.23 -4.41
N GLU A 311 6.91 -16.68 -3.63
CA GLU A 311 8.01 -17.41 -3.00
C GLU A 311 7.49 -18.35 -1.91
N ALA A 312 6.53 -17.89 -1.10
CA ALA A 312 5.91 -18.73 -0.09
C ALA A 312 5.10 -19.88 -0.71
N ALA A 313 4.37 -19.62 -1.81
CA ALA A 313 3.66 -20.66 -2.55
C ALA A 313 4.61 -21.70 -3.15
N LYS A 314 5.75 -21.28 -3.68
CA LYS A 314 6.82 -22.18 -4.15
C LYS A 314 7.39 -23.01 -3.01
N LYS A 315 7.70 -22.39 -1.87
CA LYS A 315 8.23 -23.07 -0.67
C LYS A 315 7.23 -24.07 -0.08
N ALA A 316 5.95 -23.73 -0.07
CA ALA A 316 4.88 -24.60 0.42
C ALA A 316 4.47 -25.69 -0.58
N GLY A 317 4.89 -25.60 -1.85
CA GLY A 317 4.49 -26.51 -2.92
C GLY A 317 3.00 -26.43 -3.28
N THR A 318 2.33 -25.32 -2.94
CA THR A 318 0.88 -25.17 -3.10
C THR A 318 0.46 -23.70 -3.16
N THR A 319 -0.71 -23.43 -3.75
CA THR A 319 -1.38 -22.13 -3.70
C THR A 319 -2.52 -22.11 -2.67
N ASP A 320 -2.66 -23.14 -1.83
CA ASP A 320 -3.64 -23.13 -0.73
C ASP A 320 -3.34 -21.98 0.23
N PRO A 321 -4.26 -21.01 0.42
CA PRO A 321 -3.97 -19.78 1.14
C PRO A 321 -3.55 -19.96 2.60
N LYS A 322 -4.07 -20.97 3.29
CA LYS A 322 -3.68 -21.25 4.68
C LYS A 322 -2.27 -21.82 4.76
N LYS A 323 -1.93 -22.79 3.90
CA LYS A 323 -0.56 -23.33 3.83
C LYS A 323 0.46 -22.27 3.39
N VAL A 324 0.08 -21.38 2.48
CA VAL A 324 0.92 -20.24 2.08
C VAL A 324 1.10 -19.27 3.25
N MET A 325 0.04 -18.95 4.00
CA MET A 325 0.15 -18.13 5.22
C MET A 325 1.11 -18.74 6.25
N ASP A 326 1.00 -20.05 6.52
CA ASP A 326 1.88 -20.75 7.46
C ASP A 326 3.35 -20.65 7.01
N ALA A 327 3.60 -20.82 5.71
CA ALA A 327 4.93 -20.64 5.15
C ALA A 327 5.43 -19.20 5.35
N ILE A 328 4.59 -18.18 5.04
CA ILE A 328 4.91 -16.76 5.21
C ILE A 328 5.33 -16.44 6.65
N LYS A 329 4.53 -16.85 7.64
CA LYS A 329 4.80 -16.58 9.06
C LYS A 329 6.04 -17.28 9.60
N ALA A 330 6.40 -18.43 9.03
CA ALA A 330 7.60 -19.18 9.43
C ALA A 330 8.88 -18.74 8.70
N GLY A 331 8.80 -17.77 7.78
CA GLY A 331 9.89 -17.40 6.88
C GLY A 331 10.40 -15.98 7.02
N GLU A 332 11.52 -15.75 6.35
CA GLU A 332 12.01 -14.44 5.94
C GLU A 332 12.03 -14.38 4.42
N TRP A 333 11.76 -13.21 3.85
CA TRP A 333 11.49 -13.04 2.42
C TRP A 333 12.33 -11.92 1.86
N ASP A 334 13.14 -12.21 0.84
CA ASP A 334 13.94 -11.21 0.15
C ASP A 334 13.08 -10.50 -0.90
N THR A 335 12.82 -9.20 -0.70
CA THR A 335 11.95 -8.43 -1.58
C THR A 335 12.65 -7.18 -2.09
N VAL A 336 12.00 -6.47 -3.03
CA VAL A 336 12.46 -5.14 -3.45
C VAL A 336 12.50 -4.13 -2.30
N LEU A 337 11.70 -4.33 -1.23
CA LEU A 337 11.73 -3.51 -0.01
C LEU A 337 12.90 -3.87 0.94
N GLY A 338 13.67 -4.90 0.60
CA GLY A 338 14.62 -5.57 1.49
C GLY A 338 14.03 -6.84 2.08
N LYS A 339 14.73 -7.38 3.09
CA LYS A 339 14.32 -8.60 3.77
C LYS A 339 13.14 -8.30 4.72
N LEU A 340 12.05 -9.05 4.58
CA LEU A 340 10.84 -8.92 5.41
C LEU A 340 10.55 -10.19 6.19
N SER A 341 10.02 -10.01 7.40
CA SER A 341 9.43 -11.08 8.21
C SER A 341 8.23 -10.53 8.98
N PHE A 342 7.31 -11.43 9.32
CA PHE A 342 6.01 -11.07 9.89
C PHE A 342 5.89 -11.52 11.33
N ASP A 343 5.19 -10.73 12.13
CA ASP A 343 4.77 -11.11 13.47
C ASP A 343 3.54 -12.03 13.45
N ALA A 344 3.04 -12.40 14.63
CA ALA A 344 1.89 -13.29 14.75
C ALA A 344 0.58 -12.66 14.22
N LYS A 345 0.47 -11.33 14.19
CA LYS A 345 -0.71 -10.58 13.73
C LYS A 345 -0.72 -10.41 12.21
N GLY A 346 0.46 -10.51 11.58
CA GLY A 346 0.66 -10.31 10.15
C GLY A 346 1.28 -8.95 9.81
N ASP A 347 1.87 -8.27 10.80
CA ASP A 347 2.60 -7.02 10.60
C ASP A 347 4.07 -7.30 10.31
N ILE A 348 4.70 -6.49 9.47
CA ILE A 348 6.16 -6.53 9.34
C ILE A 348 6.82 -6.16 10.68
N LYS A 349 7.91 -6.85 11.02
CA LYS A 349 8.67 -6.56 12.26
C LYS A 349 9.54 -5.30 12.17
N LEU A 350 9.77 -4.79 10.96
CA LEU A 350 10.56 -3.59 10.73
C LEU A 350 9.65 -2.36 10.88
N ILE A 351 10.10 -1.39 11.68
CA ILE A 351 9.48 -0.06 11.80
C ILE A 351 10.45 0.94 11.20
N ASP A 352 10.02 1.69 10.19
CA ASP A 352 10.90 2.55 9.43
C ASP A 352 10.27 3.87 8.96
N TYR A 353 9.14 4.30 9.54
CA TYR A 353 8.60 5.62 9.22
C TYR A 353 9.63 6.72 9.51
N VAL A 354 9.80 7.59 8.52
CA VAL A 354 10.61 8.81 8.56
C VAL A 354 9.75 9.99 8.13
N VAL A 355 10.29 11.21 8.24
CA VAL A 355 9.61 12.43 7.78
C VAL A 355 10.22 12.90 6.47
N TYR A 356 9.37 13.23 5.51
CA TYR A 356 9.70 13.82 4.23
C TYR A 356 9.26 15.28 4.17
N LYS A 357 9.94 16.07 3.35
CA LYS A 357 9.59 17.47 3.07
C LYS A 357 9.48 17.71 1.57
N TRP A 358 8.39 18.33 1.15
CA TRP A 358 8.17 18.78 -0.23
C TRP A 358 8.96 20.05 -0.56
N ASP A 359 9.49 20.12 -1.78
CA ASP A 359 10.11 21.29 -2.38
C ASP A 359 9.15 22.05 -3.32
N ALA A 360 9.53 23.26 -3.74
CA ALA A 360 8.74 24.10 -4.65
C ALA A 360 8.60 23.53 -6.08
N LYS A 361 9.38 22.50 -6.43
CA LYS A 361 9.38 21.85 -7.75
C LYS A 361 8.49 20.60 -7.76
N GLY A 362 7.86 20.25 -6.64
CA GLY A 362 7.04 19.05 -6.54
C GLY A 362 7.86 17.77 -6.38
N ASN A 363 9.08 17.85 -5.85
CA ASN A 363 9.81 16.69 -5.32
C ASN A 363 9.70 16.67 -3.80
N TYR A 364 10.11 15.57 -3.20
CA TYR A 364 10.27 15.45 -1.75
C TYR A 364 11.59 14.77 -1.40
N ALA A 365 12.10 15.07 -0.21
CA ALA A 365 13.29 14.44 0.34
C ALA A 365 13.06 14.08 1.79
N GLU A 366 13.67 12.98 2.23
CA GLU A 366 13.73 12.61 3.64
C GLU A 366 14.47 13.70 4.41
N ILE A 367 13.97 14.02 5.60
CA ILE A 367 14.59 14.99 6.49
C ILE A 367 14.93 14.32 7.83
N GLU A 368 16.17 14.51 8.26
CA GLU A 368 16.57 14.18 9.62
C GLU A 368 15.77 15.03 10.63
N PRO A 369 15.42 14.48 11.80
CA PRO A 369 14.82 15.28 12.86
C PRO A 369 15.81 16.38 13.26
N ALA A 370 15.46 17.67 13.09
CA ALA A 370 16.37 18.79 13.33
C ALA A 370 17.06 18.63 14.70
N LYS A 371 18.39 18.72 14.75
CA LYS A 371 19.20 18.34 15.91
C LYS A 371 18.75 18.99 17.21
#